data_AF-A0A814AJ67-F1
#
_entry.id   AF-A0A814AJ67-F1
#
_cell.length_a   1.000
_cell.length_b   1.000
_cell.length_c   1.000
_cell.angle_alpha   90.00
_cell.angle_beta   90.00
_cell.angle_gamma   90.00
#
_symmetry.space_group_name_H-M   'P 1'
#
loop_
_entity.id
_entity.type
_entity.pdbx_description
1 polymer ?
#
loop_
_entity_poly.entity_id
_entity_poly.type
_entity_poly.pdbx_seq_one_letter_code
_entity_poly.pdbx_strand_id
1 'polypeptide(L)'
;MITSLFQHTSIENLHLHVIGDLDSHHFVNQTLQTLHYNQQINQLNIDDLTLKYQQLISPLIQHFSSSHTYYKDPLFFLSPFLHQILPENISRVIMLDIDIRFDNDIQKLYKLFDQFNENQILGIARENQPVYRHLLWSYRHENPSTDIGNPPPFGITGFNSGVLLLDLNKIRQSILFNSYLEHSFLIEQLITKYHFNHPHLGDQDFYTLLSFEHSEIFFILPCYWNRQLCTWWKGKGYDDVWQNYYNCNNEQNISIYHGNCNTRIPDKIINEKMEL
;
A
#
# COMPACT_ATOMS: atom_id res chain seq x y z
N MET A 1 -7.01 12.27 -7.09
CA MET A 1 -7.68 11.57 -5.98
C MET A 1 -9.01 12.17 -5.52
N ILE A 2 -9.04 13.30 -4.79
CA ILE A 2 -10.23 13.78 -4.07
C ILE A 2 -11.48 13.94 -4.95
N THR A 3 -11.38 14.62 -6.08
CA THR A 3 -12.51 14.82 -7.00
C THR A 3 -13.09 13.48 -7.47
N SER A 4 -12.25 12.52 -7.89
CA SER A 4 -12.71 11.21 -8.34
C SER A 4 -13.33 10.38 -7.19
N LEU A 5 -12.82 10.50 -5.96
CA LEU A 5 -13.38 9.83 -4.79
C LEU A 5 -14.84 10.27 -4.58
N PHE A 6 -15.06 11.58 -4.53
CA PHE A 6 -16.39 12.13 -4.27
C PHE A 6 -17.35 12.06 -5.45
N GLN A 7 -16.85 11.97 -6.68
CA GLN A 7 -17.68 11.69 -7.86
C GLN A 7 -18.27 10.26 -7.84
N HIS A 8 -17.61 9.32 -7.19
CA HIS A 8 -17.96 7.90 -7.26
C HIS A 8 -18.50 7.31 -5.95
N THR A 9 -18.21 7.91 -4.80
CA THR A 9 -18.64 7.40 -3.49
C THR A 9 -20.15 7.46 -3.31
N SER A 10 -20.74 6.38 -2.81
CA SER A 10 -22.14 6.38 -2.31
C SER A 10 -22.22 6.69 -0.82
N ILE A 11 -21.08 6.83 -0.13
CA ILE A 11 -21.02 7.09 1.31
C ILE A 11 -21.26 8.57 1.56
N GLU A 12 -22.31 8.89 2.32
CA GLU A 12 -22.68 10.27 2.67
C GLU A 12 -21.62 10.94 3.57
N ASN A 13 -21.15 10.21 4.58
CA ASN A 13 -20.21 10.71 5.58
C ASN A 13 -18.90 9.93 5.53
N LEU A 14 -17.92 10.49 4.82
CA LEU A 14 -16.55 9.97 4.78
C LEU A 14 -15.72 10.70 5.85
N HIS A 15 -15.18 9.94 6.80
CA HIS A 15 -14.21 10.45 7.76
C HIS A 15 -12.82 10.37 7.14
N LEU A 16 -12.27 11.53 6.75
CA LEU A 16 -10.95 11.60 6.13
C LEU A 16 -9.88 11.83 7.20
N HIS A 17 -8.89 10.96 7.27
CA HIS A 17 -7.69 11.16 8.08
C HIS A 17 -6.54 11.57 7.14
N VAL A 18 -5.92 12.72 7.41
CA VAL A 18 -4.85 13.27 6.57
C VAL A 18 -3.59 13.37 7.39
N ILE A 19 -2.57 12.59 7.04
CA ILE A 19 -1.24 12.66 7.64
C ILE A 19 -0.38 13.57 6.78
N GLY A 20 0.21 14.60 7.38
CA GLY A 20 1.04 15.57 6.66
C GLY A 20 1.56 16.65 7.59
N ASP A 21 2.40 17.54 7.06
CA ASP A 21 2.83 18.74 7.77
C ASP A 21 1.74 19.84 7.75
N LEU A 22 2.02 20.95 8.42
CA LEU A 22 1.08 22.09 8.52
C LEU A 22 0.77 22.71 7.15
N ASP A 23 1.75 22.79 6.26
CA ASP A 23 1.57 23.36 4.92
C ASP A 23 0.66 22.46 4.06
N SER A 24 0.84 21.15 4.14
CA SER A 24 -0.01 20.14 3.50
C SER A 24 -1.44 20.19 4.03
N HIS A 25 -1.61 20.35 5.34
CA HIS A 25 -2.94 20.51 5.96
C HIS A 25 -3.65 21.77 5.47
N HIS A 26 -2.93 22.89 5.35
CA HIS A 26 -3.46 24.12 4.79
C HIS A 26 -3.87 23.92 3.32
N PHE A 27 -3.02 23.30 2.51
CA PHE A 27 -3.33 22.98 1.11
C PHE A 27 -4.56 22.08 0.96
N VAL A 28 -4.69 21.05 1.80
CA VAL A 28 -5.87 20.16 1.81
C VAL A 28 -7.13 20.93 2.17
N ASN A 29 -7.09 21.79 3.19
CA ASN A 29 -8.24 22.61 3.59
C ASN A 29 -8.67 23.56 2.46
N GLN A 30 -7.73 24.23 1.80
CA GLN A 30 -8.03 25.09 0.64
C GLN A 30 -8.62 24.29 -0.53
N THR A 31 -8.10 23.10 -0.80
CA THR A 31 -8.59 22.21 -1.87
C THR A 31 -10.03 21.79 -1.60
N LEU A 32 -10.34 21.34 -0.37
CA LEU A 32 -11.68 20.88 -0.02
C LEU A 32 -12.70 22.03 0.00
N GLN A 33 -12.29 23.23 0.46
CA GLN A 33 -13.10 24.44 0.36
C GLN A 33 -13.41 24.81 -1.10
N THR A 34 -12.41 24.77 -1.96
CA THR A 34 -12.55 25.09 -3.40
C THR A 34 -13.47 24.09 -4.11
N LEU A 35 -13.43 22.83 -3.71
CA LEU A 35 -14.27 21.78 -4.26
C LEU A 35 -15.65 21.67 -3.58
N HIS A 36 -15.95 22.55 -2.62
CA HIS A 36 -17.20 22.57 -1.85
C HIS A 36 -17.51 21.26 -1.13
N TYR A 37 -16.49 20.57 -0.62
CA TYR A 37 -16.65 19.33 0.17
C TYR A 37 -16.66 19.63 1.67
N ASN A 38 -17.77 19.33 2.34
CA ASN A 38 -17.98 19.55 3.77
C ASN A 38 -17.90 18.24 4.58
N GLN A 39 -16.80 17.50 4.44
CA GLN A 39 -16.58 16.25 5.16
C GLN A 39 -15.82 16.45 6.48
N GLN A 40 -15.96 15.51 7.41
CA GLN A 40 -15.16 15.52 8.63
C GLN A 40 -13.71 15.11 8.31
N ILE A 41 -12.77 16.00 8.56
CA ILE A 41 -11.35 15.77 8.37
C ILE A 41 -10.67 15.74 9.74
N ASN A 42 -9.87 14.71 9.96
CA ASN A 42 -8.93 14.64 11.07
C ASN A 42 -7.52 14.81 10.53
N GLN A 43 -6.86 15.90 10.89
CA GLN A 43 -5.51 16.22 10.44
C GLN A 43 -4.50 15.73 11.49
N LEU A 44 -3.61 14.84 11.07
CA LEU A 44 -2.57 14.26 11.91
C LEU A 44 -1.22 14.86 11.47
N ASN A 45 -0.60 15.66 12.33
CA ASN A 45 0.67 16.29 12.02
C ASN A 45 1.81 15.26 12.03
N ILE A 46 2.57 15.18 10.95
CA ILE A 46 3.62 14.17 10.80
C ILE A 46 4.79 14.38 11.78
N ASP A 47 5.13 15.62 12.12
CA ASP A 47 6.21 15.92 13.07
C ASP A 47 5.80 15.46 14.48
N ASP A 48 4.56 15.75 14.89
CA ASP A 48 4.01 15.31 16.18
C ASP A 48 3.96 13.77 16.28
N LEU A 49 3.50 13.11 15.21
CA LEU A 49 3.48 11.65 15.13
C LEU A 49 4.89 11.07 15.19
N THR A 50 5.83 11.65 14.45
CA THR A 50 7.22 11.22 14.45
C THR A 50 7.82 11.32 15.84
N LEU A 51 7.64 12.44 16.53
CA LEU A 51 8.13 12.63 17.90
C LEU A 51 7.49 11.65 18.87
N LYS A 52 6.17 11.47 18.80
CA LYS A 52 5.42 10.61 19.73
C LYS A 52 5.70 9.13 19.55
N TYR A 53 5.84 8.67 18.30
CA TYR A 53 5.99 7.25 17.95
C TYR A 53 7.42 6.89 17.51
N GLN A 54 8.40 7.78 17.73
CA GLN A 54 9.78 7.62 17.29
C GLN A 54 10.38 6.26 17.66
N GLN A 55 10.20 5.81 18.91
CA GLN A 55 10.78 4.57 19.40
C GLN A 55 10.22 3.33 18.70
N LEU A 56 8.97 3.39 18.26
CA LEU A 56 8.30 2.30 17.56
C LEU A 56 8.69 2.26 16.09
N ILE A 57 8.82 3.42 15.45
CA ILE A 57 9.06 3.53 14.00
C ILE A 57 10.55 3.38 13.65
N SER A 58 11.45 3.86 14.51
CA SER A 58 12.90 3.90 14.23
C SER A 58 13.51 2.55 13.81
N PRO A 59 13.17 1.41 14.44
CA PRO A 59 13.68 0.11 14.01
C PRO A 59 13.33 -0.20 12.55
N LEU A 60 12.08 0.03 12.13
CA LEU A 60 11.67 -0.18 10.74
C LEU A 60 12.38 0.78 9.78
N ILE A 61 12.52 2.06 10.12
CA ILE A 61 13.30 3.01 9.33
C ILE A 61 14.72 2.48 9.13
N GLN A 62 15.39 2.04 10.20
CA GLN A 62 16.77 1.56 10.13
C GLN A 62 16.92 0.36 9.18
N HIS A 63 15.96 -0.56 9.18
CA HIS A 63 16.00 -1.74 8.33
C HIS A 63 15.63 -1.48 6.88
N PHE A 64 14.66 -0.60 6.61
CA PHE A 64 14.00 -0.50 5.30
C PHE A 64 14.24 0.82 4.54
N SER A 65 15.15 1.69 5.01
CA SER A 65 15.49 2.97 4.36
C SER A 65 16.94 3.08 3.86
N SER A 66 17.65 1.94 3.76
CA SER A 66 19.12 1.86 3.74
C SER A 66 19.82 2.56 2.56
N SER A 67 19.11 2.88 1.46
CA SER A 67 19.75 3.43 0.24
C SER A 67 19.20 4.77 -0.26
N HIS A 68 17.98 5.18 0.13
CA HIS A 68 17.33 6.38 -0.41
C HIS A 68 16.93 7.35 0.69
N THR A 69 17.41 8.59 0.60
CA THR A 69 17.11 9.65 1.58
C THR A 69 15.63 10.02 1.65
N TYR A 70 14.89 9.85 0.54
CA TYR A 70 13.45 10.09 0.46
C TYR A 70 12.68 9.16 1.41
N TYR A 71 12.96 7.86 1.39
CA TYR A 71 12.30 6.85 2.21
C TYR A 71 12.82 6.75 3.64
N LYS A 72 13.56 7.77 4.11
CA LYS A 72 13.89 7.94 5.54
C LYS A 72 12.82 8.72 6.28
N ASP A 73 11.86 9.30 5.56
CA ASP A 73 10.73 9.98 6.15
C ASP A 73 9.88 8.99 6.95
N PRO A 74 9.62 9.24 8.25
CA PRO A 74 8.74 8.43 9.08
C PRO A 74 7.35 8.18 8.49
N LEU A 75 6.88 9.06 7.60
CA LEU A 75 5.61 8.91 6.87
C LEU A 75 5.48 7.53 6.20
N PHE A 76 6.58 7.01 5.64
CA PHE A 76 6.61 5.70 4.95
C PHE A 76 6.51 4.49 5.88
N PHE A 77 6.40 4.71 7.20
CA PHE A 77 6.42 3.65 8.20
C PHE A 77 5.27 3.75 9.20
N LEU A 78 4.27 4.59 8.94
CA LEU A 78 3.13 4.75 9.85
C LEU A 78 2.08 3.66 9.69
N SER A 79 1.91 3.10 8.50
CA SER A 79 0.86 2.13 8.22
C SER A 79 0.87 0.91 9.17
N PRO A 80 2.03 0.33 9.57
CA PRO A 80 2.05 -0.79 10.51
C PRO A 80 1.57 -0.40 11.92
N PHE A 81 1.71 0.88 12.30
CA PHE A 81 1.37 1.38 13.63
C PHE A 81 0.03 2.13 13.70
N LEU A 82 -0.76 2.18 12.60
CA LEU A 82 -2.04 2.90 12.62
C LEU A 82 -3.00 2.41 13.70
N HIS A 83 -2.88 1.16 14.13
CA HIS A 83 -3.66 0.58 15.22
C HIS A 83 -3.35 1.18 16.61
N GLN A 84 -2.15 1.78 16.78
CA GLN A 84 -1.70 2.51 17.98
C GLN A 84 -1.80 4.04 17.82
N ILE A 85 -1.81 4.53 16.58
CA ILE A 85 -1.92 5.96 16.25
C ILE A 85 -3.39 6.41 16.31
N LEU A 86 -4.29 5.64 15.73
CA LEU A 86 -5.70 6.00 15.64
C LEU A 86 -6.48 5.60 16.90
N PRO A 87 -7.53 6.36 17.27
CA PRO A 87 -8.39 6.04 18.40
C PRO A 87 -8.93 4.60 18.39
N GLU A 88 -9.08 4.00 19.58
CA GLU A 88 -9.52 2.61 19.73
C GLU A 88 -10.90 2.30 19.12
N ASN A 89 -11.79 3.29 19.08
CA ASN A 89 -13.11 3.15 18.48
C ASN A 89 -13.08 3.04 16.94
N ILE A 90 -11.93 3.31 16.30
CA ILE A 90 -11.72 3.05 14.87
C ILE A 90 -11.24 1.61 14.73
N SER A 91 -12.09 0.77 14.12
CA SER A 91 -11.85 -0.66 13.95
C SER A 91 -11.22 -1.03 12.63
N ARG A 92 -11.52 -0.30 11.56
CA ARG A 92 -11.06 -0.57 10.18
C ARG A 92 -10.74 0.75 9.49
N VAL A 93 -9.67 0.79 8.70
CA VAL A 93 -9.29 1.96 7.91
C VAL A 93 -8.79 1.53 6.53
N ILE A 94 -9.09 2.33 5.51
CA ILE A 94 -8.48 2.21 4.19
C ILE A 94 -7.42 3.31 4.08
N MET A 95 -6.15 2.93 3.96
CA MET A 95 -5.05 3.87 3.69
C MET A 95 -4.74 3.86 2.19
N LEU A 96 -4.49 5.05 1.65
CA LEU A 96 -4.46 5.30 0.21
C LEU A 96 -3.33 6.29 -0.11
N ASP A 97 -2.58 6.02 -1.17
CA ASP A 97 -1.68 7.02 -1.76
C ASP A 97 -2.48 8.17 -2.40
N ILE A 98 -1.85 9.34 -2.50
CA ILE A 98 -2.49 10.55 -3.03
C ILE A 98 -2.51 10.62 -4.56
N ASP A 99 -1.66 9.85 -5.23
CA ASP A 99 -1.49 9.79 -6.69
C ASP A 99 -2.40 8.72 -7.33
N ILE A 100 -3.57 8.50 -6.73
CA ILE A 100 -4.60 7.59 -7.23
C ILE A 100 -5.81 8.31 -7.85
N ARG A 101 -6.56 7.57 -8.67
CA ARG A 101 -7.88 7.95 -9.18
C ARG A 101 -8.88 6.82 -8.97
N PHE A 102 -10.06 7.17 -8.47
CA PHE A 102 -11.19 6.25 -8.33
C PHE A 102 -12.04 6.24 -9.62
N ASP A 103 -12.39 5.06 -10.10
CA ASP A 103 -13.33 4.83 -11.20
C ASP A 103 -14.59 4.08 -10.74
N ASN A 104 -14.59 3.64 -9.47
CA ASN A 104 -15.69 2.96 -8.81
C ASN A 104 -15.86 3.44 -7.35
N ASP A 105 -17.01 3.13 -6.78
CA ASP A 105 -17.37 3.46 -5.41
C ASP A 105 -16.46 2.80 -4.37
N ILE A 106 -15.86 3.61 -3.48
CA ILE A 106 -15.00 3.16 -2.37
C ILE A 106 -15.76 2.27 -1.37
N GLN A 107 -17.08 2.35 -1.29
CA GLN A 107 -17.88 1.44 -0.46
C GLN A 107 -17.68 -0.02 -0.87
N LYS A 108 -17.49 -0.30 -2.17
CA LYS A 108 -17.21 -1.66 -2.65
C LYS A 108 -15.85 -2.17 -2.18
N LEU A 109 -14.85 -1.29 -2.07
CA LEU A 109 -13.54 -1.62 -1.49
C LEU A 109 -13.70 -1.92 0.01
N TYR A 110 -14.42 -1.08 0.75
CA TYR A 110 -14.67 -1.29 2.17
C TYR A 110 -15.34 -2.64 2.48
N LYS A 111 -16.29 -3.08 1.64
CA LYS A 111 -16.94 -4.40 1.76
C LYS A 111 -15.98 -5.59 1.64
N LEU A 112 -14.76 -5.42 1.14
CA LEU A 112 -13.78 -6.50 1.11
C LEU A 112 -13.28 -6.91 2.50
N PHE A 113 -13.39 -6.04 3.51
CA PHE A 113 -13.09 -6.45 4.90
C PHE A 113 -13.95 -7.64 5.35
N ASP A 114 -15.18 -7.75 4.85
CA ASP A 114 -16.10 -8.83 5.20
C ASP A 114 -15.70 -10.17 4.55
N GLN A 115 -14.73 -10.15 3.64
CA GLN A 115 -14.15 -11.35 3.01
C GLN A 115 -12.88 -11.82 3.72
N PHE A 116 -12.37 -11.08 4.70
CA PHE A 116 -11.20 -11.50 5.47
C PHE A 116 -11.57 -12.74 6.28
N ASN A 117 -10.76 -13.80 6.15
CA ASN A 117 -10.86 -14.93 7.06
C ASN A 117 -10.40 -14.53 8.48
N GLU A 118 -10.48 -15.46 9.44
CA GLU A 118 -10.14 -15.19 10.84
C GLU A 118 -8.70 -14.72 11.06
N ASN A 119 -7.74 -15.17 10.24
CA ASN A 119 -6.32 -14.85 10.36
C ASN A 119 -5.93 -13.56 9.63
N GLN A 120 -6.68 -13.17 8.60
CA GLN A 120 -6.36 -12.00 7.78
C GLN A 120 -6.65 -10.69 8.52
N ILE A 121 -5.62 -9.86 8.63
CA ILE A 121 -5.64 -8.57 9.35
C ILE A 121 -5.42 -7.37 8.40
N LEU A 122 -4.82 -7.62 7.24
CA LEU A 122 -4.42 -6.59 6.28
C LEU A 122 -4.75 -7.02 4.85
N GLY A 123 -5.44 -6.17 4.10
CA GLY A 123 -5.69 -6.33 2.67
C GLY A 123 -4.75 -5.46 1.86
N ILE A 124 -4.06 -6.05 0.89
CA ILE A 124 -3.06 -5.37 0.06
C ILE A 124 -2.97 -6.00 -1.33
N ALA A 125 -2.67 -5.19 -2.34
CA ALA A 125 -2.49 -5.69 -3.71
C ALA A 125 -1.06 -6.16 -3.96
N ARG A 126 -0.90 -7.13 -4.86
CA ARG A 126 0.41 -7.55 -5.37
C ARG A 126 1.08 -6.41 -6.15
N GLU A 127 2.40 -6.32 -6.03
CA GLU A 127 3.23 -5.46 -6.87
C GLU A 127 3.13 -5.90 -8.35
N ASN A 128 2.89 -4.96 -9.26
CA ASN A 128 2.72 -5.21 -10.69
C ASN A 128 4.04 -5.13 -11.47
N GLN A 129 5.17 -4.92 -10.79
CA GLN A 129 6.51 -4.85 -11.38
C GLN A 129 7.45 -5.91 -10.79
N PRO A 130 8.52 -6.31 -11.51
CA PRO A 130 9.48 -7.31 -11.04
C PRO A 130 10.49 -6.75 -10.02
N VAL A 131 10.14 -5.73 -9.23
CA VAL A 131 11.06 -5.09 -8.26
C VAL A 131 11.57 -6.10 -7.23
N TYR A 132 10.70 -6.93 -6.66
CA TYR A 132 11.11 -7.93 -5.68
C TYR A 132 11.80 -9.14 -6.34
N ARG A 133 11.54 -9.43 -7.61
CA ARG A 133 12.35 -10.39 -8.39
C ARG A 133 13.81 -9.92 -8.46
N HIS A 134 14.02 -8.61 -8.65
CA HIS A 134 15.34 -7.98 -8.66
C HIS A 134 15.99 -7.99 -7.28
N LEU A 135 15.30 -7.46 -6.27
CA LEU A 135 15.86 -7.32 -4.92
C LEU A 135 16.21 -8.68 -4.29
N LEU A 136 15.48 -9.73 -4.64
CA LEU A 136 15.67 -11.09 -4.12
C LEU A 136 16.54 -11.97 -5.03
N TRP A 137 17.28 -11.37 -5.98
CA TRP A 137 18.06 -12.13 -6.97
C TRP A 137 19.01 -13.15 -6.32
N SER A 138 19.72 -12.76 -5.25
CA SER A 138 20.66 -13.67 -4.55
C SER A 138 19.94 -14.86 -3.94
N TYR A 139 18.86 -14.61 -3.18
CA TYR A 139 18.05 -15.67 -2.58
C TYR A 139 17.46 -16.61 -3.64
N ARG A 140 16.93 -16.05 -4.75
CA ARG A 140 16.36 -16.85 -5.84
C ARG A 140 17.41 -17.67 -6.60
N HIS A 141 18.65 -17.18 -6.67
CA HIS A 141 19.76 -17.94 -7.27
C HIS A 141 20.09 -19.18 -6.44
N GLU A 142 20.10 -19.05 -5.11
CA GLU A 142 20.36 -20.14 -4.17
C GLU A 142 19.15 -21.09 -4.01
N ASN A 143 17.94 -20.60 -4.29
CA ASN A 143 16.68 -21.33 -4.13
C ASN A 143 15.90 -21.37 -5.45
N PRO A 144 16.36 -22.12 -6.48
CA PRO A 144 15.77 -22.08 -7.82
C PRO A 144 14.31 -22.52 -7.89
N SER A 145 13.84 -23.30 -6.92
CA SER A 145 12.44 -23.76 -6.83
C SER A 145 11.52 -22.81 -6.06
N THR A 146 12.02 -21.65 -5.60
CA THR A 146 11.20 -20.71 -4.82
C THR A 146 10.15 -20.00 -5.68
N ASP A 147 8.96 -19.82 -5.11
CA ASP A 147 7.90 -18.97 -5.67
C ASP A 147 8.10 -17.49 -5.34
N ILE A 148 9.04 -17.16 -4.45
CA ILE A 148 9.32 -15.79 -4.03
C ILE A 148 9.92 -14.98 -5.17
N GLY A 149 9.35 -13.78 -5.37
CA GLY A 149 9.66 -12.90 -6.47
C GLY A 149 9.15 -13.37 -7.83
N ASN A 150 8.47 -14.53 -7.93
CA ASN A 150 7.86 -14.99 -9.19
C ASN A 150 6.54 -14.24 -9.47
N PRO A 151 6.09 -14.16 -10.74
CA PRO A 151 4.84 -13.50 -11.09
C PRO A 151 3.61 -14.36 -10.70
N PRO A 152 2.40 -13.77 -10.65
CA PRO A 152 1.15 -14.52 -10.54
C PRO A 152 0.95 -15.53 -11.71
N PRO A 153 0.06 -16.53 -11.58
CA PRO A 153 -0.90 -16.69 -10.48
C PRO A 153 -0.33 -17.35 -9.22
N PHE A 154 0.79 -18.08 -9.34
CA PHE A 154 1.35 -18.90 -8.26
C PHE A 154 2.50 -18.24 -7.51
N GLY A 155 3.20 -17.28 -8.12
CA GLY A 155 4.33 -16.62 -7.50
C GLY A 155 3.95 -15.62 -6.39
N ILE A 156 4.89 -15.39 -5.49
CA ILE A 156 4.82 -14.38 -4.43
C ILE A 156 5.60 -13.16 -4.90
N THR A 157 4.90 -12.28 -5.61
CA THR A 157 5.51 -11.12 -6.26
C THR A 157 5.98 -10.04 -5.29
N GLY A 158 5.49 -10.06 -4.05
CA GLY A 158 5.53 -8.91 -3.14
C GLY A 158 4.32 -8.00 -3.34
N PHE A 159 4.28 -6.90 -2.60
CA PHE A 159 3.11 -6.04 -2.49
C PHE A 159 3.35 -4.60 -2.90
N ASN A 160 2.27 -3.87 -3.16
CA ASN A 160 2.28 -2.42 -3.32
C ASN A 160 1.43 -1.74 -2.23
N SER A 161 1.99 -0.74 -1.54
CA SER A 161 1.33 -0.11 -0.38
C SER A 161 0.36 1.03 -0.71
N GLY A 162 0.14 1.37 -1.98
CA GLY A 162 -0.73 2.49 -2.33
C GLY A 162 -2.23 2.31 -2.04
N VAL A 163 -2.66 1.08 -1.74
CA VAL A 163 -4.01 0.77 -1.24
C VAL A 163 -3.93 -0.32 -0.17
N LEU A 164 -4.22 0.04 1.08
CA LEU A 164 -4.19 -0.85 2.23
C LEU A 164 -5.56 -0.89 2.93
N LEU A 165 -6.05 -2.09 3.25
CA LEU A 165 -7.21 -2.33 4.10
C LEU A 165 -6.70 -2.85 5.46
N LEU A 166 -6.75 -2.02 6.49
CA LEU A 166 -6.22 -2.36 7.81
C LEU A 166 -7.38 -2.64 8.77
N ASP A 167 -7.54 -3.89 9.21
CA ASP A 167 -8.47 -4.23 10.30
C ASP A 167 -7.72 -4.01 11.63
N LEU A 168 -7.79 -2.77 12.12
CA LEU A 168 -7.07 -2.31 13.31
C LEU A 168 -7.43 -3.14 14.55
N ASN A 169 -8.68 -3.61 14.65
CA ASN A 169 -9.08 -4.48 15.76
C ASN A 169 -8.36 -5.82 15.72
N LYS A 170 -8.27 -6.47 14.55
CA LYS A 170 -7.51 -7.71 14.41
C LYS A 170 -6.00 -7.48 14.57
N ILE A 171 -5.46 -6.36 14.07
CA ILE A 171 -4.05 -6.01 14.25
C ILE A 171 -3.71 -5.86 15.75
N ARG A 172 -4.53 -5.14 16.53
CA ARG A 172 -4.34 -5.01 18.00
C ARG A 172 -4.29 -6.38 18.70
N GLN A 173 -5.02 -7.37 18.19
CA GLN A 173 -5.11 -8.71 18.78
C GLN A 173 -4.06 -9.69 18.22
N SER A 174 -3.38 -9.33 17.14
CA SER A 174 -2.42 -10.22 16.46
C SER A 174 -1.08 -10.23 17.19
N ILE A 175 -0.88 -11.24 18.04
CA ILE A 175 0.41 -11.49 18.69
C ILE A 175 1.54 -11.61 17.65
N LEU A 176 1.26 -12.30 16.54
CA LEU A 176 2.25 -12.53 15.48
C LEU A 176 2.72 -11.22 14.86
N PHE A 177 1.79 -10.38 14.39
CA PHE A 177 2.15 -9.13 13.72
C PHE A 177 2.84 -8.16 14.68
N ASN A 178 2.33 -8.02 15.91
CA ASN A 178 2.91 -7.13 16.91
C ASN A 178 4.29 -7.60 17.37
N SER A 179 4.55 -8.91 17.42
CA SER A 179 5.91 -9.43 17.71
C SER A 179 6.95 -8.92 16.71
N TYR A 180 6.63 -8.87 15.41
CA TYR A 180 7.53 -8.35 14.39
C TYR A 180 7.74 -6.82 14.46
N LEU A 181 6.81 -6.08 15.07
CA LEU A 181 6.95 -4.66 15.32
C LEU A 181 7.77 -4.37 16.59
N GLU A 182 7.63 -5.20 17.62
CA GLU A 182 8.26 -5.01 18.93
C GLU A 182 9.67 -5.60 19.01
N HIS A 183 9.99 -6.57 18.14
CA HIS A 183 11.23 -7.33 18.20
C HIS A 183 11.99 -7.26 16.88
N SER A 184 12.85 -6.25 16.73
CA SER A 184 13.62 -5.99 15.51
C SER A 184 14.46 -7.19 15.03
N PHE A 185 14.94 -8.02 15.95
CA PHE A 185 15.72 -9.22 15.60
C PHE A 185 14.93 -10.21 14.73
N LEU A 186 13.60 -10.26 14.84
CA LEU A 186 12.76 -11.10 13.96
C LEU A 186 12.83 -10.61 12.52
N ILE A 187 12.82 -9.29 12.31
CA ILE A 187 13.00 -8.68 10.99
C ILE A 187 14.43 -8.91 10.47
N GLU A 188 15.44 -8.78 11.32
CA GLU A 188 16.83 -9.08 10.95
C GLU A 188 17.01 -10.53 10.49
N GLN A 189 16.33 -11.49 11.13
CA GLN A 189 16.31 -12.89 10.72
C GLN A 189 15.71 -13.05 9.32
N LEU A 190 14.59 -12.38 9.02
CA LEU A 190 13.99 -12.42 7.68
C LEU A 190 14.90 -11.78 6.63
N ILE A 191 15.47 -10.60 6.92
CA ILE A 191 16.41 -9.91 6.02
C ILE A 191 17.59 -10.82 5.68
N THR A 192 18.15 -11.48 6.70
CA THR A 192 19.26 -12.41 6.55
C THR A 192 18.86 -13.64 5.73
N LYS A 193 17.72 -14.28 6.07
CA LYS A 193 17.20 -15.48 5.40
C LYS A 193 16.93 -15.23 3.91
N TYR A 194 16.39 -14.07 3.56
CA TYR A 194 15.98 -13.73 2.20
C TYR A 194 17.00 -12.91 1.43
N HIS A 195 18.20 -12.69 1.98
CA HIS A 195 19.23 -11.81 1.41
C HIS A 195 18.67 -10.45 0.95
N PHE A 196 17.74 -9.91 1.75
CA PHE A 196 16.96 -8.71 1.39
C PHE A 196 17.75 -7.44 1.75
N ASN A 197 18.89 -7.26 1.09
CA ASN A 197 19.95 -6.33 1.51
C ASN A 197 19.75 -4.87 1.08
N HIS A 198 18.81 -4.59 0.18
CA HIS A 198 18.59 -3.25 -0.38
C HIS A 198 17.12 -2.79 -0.36
N PRO A 199 16.42 -2.89 0.79
CA PRO A 199 15.10 -2.32 0.93
C PRO A 199 15.16 -0.79 0.83
N HIS A 200 14.12 -0.23 0.22
CA HIS A 200 14.01 1.19 -0.06
C HIS A 200 12.58 1.68 -0.24
N LEU A 201 11.54 0.89 0.06
CA LEU A 201 10.13 1.24 -0.17
C LEU A 201 9.30 1.26 1.12
N GLY A 202 9.95 1.35 2.28
CA GLY A 202 9.29 1.58 3.56
C GLY A 202 8.38 0.44 4.02
N ASP A 203 7.14 0.78 4.38
CA ASP A 203 6.08 -0.15 4.77
C ASP A 203 5.85 -1.26 3.74
N GLN A 204 5.97 -0.95 2.45
CA GLN A 204 5.81 -1.89 1.35
C GLN A 204 6.81 -3.06 1.46
N ASP A 205 8.05 -2.75 1.80
CA ASP A 205 9.11 -3.72 1.98
C ASP A 205 8.91 -4.55 3.24
N PHE A 206 8.44 -3.93 4.33
CA PHE A 206 8.09 -4.63 5.56
C PHE A 206 6.98 -5.67 5.31
N TYR A 207 5.86 -5.26 4.70
CA TYR A 207 4.76 -6.18 4.42
C TYR A 207 5.16 -7.28 3.44
N THR A 208 5.92 -6.93 2.40
CA THR A 208 6.43 -7.90 1.43
C THR A 208 7.31 -8.95 2.10
N LEU A 209 8.28 -8.53 2.91
CA LEU A 209 9.19 -9.44 3.59
C LEU A 209 8.44 -10.36 4.57
N LEU A 210 7.49 -9.79 5.34
CA LEU A 210 6.68 -10.56 6.27
C LEU A 210 5.82 -11.61 5.56
N SER A 211 5.32 -11.31 4.36
CA SER A 211 4.49 -12.21 3.56
C SER A 211 5.17 -13.51 3.14
N PHE A 212 6.51 -13.55 3.15
CA PHE A 212 7.27 -14.74 2.77
C PHE A 212 7.17 -15.86 3.80
N GLU A 213 6.97 -15.52 5.08
CA GLU A 213 6.67 -16.50 6.14
C GLU A 213 5.18 -16.58 6.48
N HIS A 214 4.50 -15.44 6.44
CA HIS A 214 3.18 -15.26 7.05
C HIS A 214 2.14 -14.76 6.06
N SER A 215 2.05 -15.39 4.89
CA SER A 215 1.08 -15.02 3.86
C SER A 215 -0.39 -15.08 4.33
N GLU A 216 -0.68 -15.91 5.35
CA GLU A 216 -2.02 -16.14 5.90
C GLU A 216 -2.65 -14.91 6.57
N ILE A 217 -1.85 -13.93 6.98
CA ILE A 217 -2.37 -12.69 7.60
C ILE A 217 -2.79 -11.64 6.56
N PHE A 218 -2.48 -11.89 5.28
CA PHE A 218 -2.75 -10.97 4.19
C PHE A 218 -3.95 -11.43 3.34
N PHE A 219 -4.86 -10.51 3.08
CA PHE A 219 -5.89 -10.64 2.06
C PHE A 219 -5.38 -10.02 0.76
N ILE A 220 -5.22 -10.82 -0.29
CA ILE A 220 -4.71 -10.34 -1.57
C ILE A 220 -5.83 -9.61 -2.31
N LEU A 221 -5.72 -8.28 -2.41
CA LEU A 221 -6.65 -7.47 -3.19
C LEU A 221 -6.53 -7.84 -4.67
N PRO A 222 -7.65 -7.99 -5.39
CA PRO A 222 -7.63 -8.05 -6.84
C PRO A 222 -6.91 -6.83 -7.43
N CYS A 223 -6.08 -7.03 -8.45
CA CYS A 223 -5.22 -5.97 -9.02
C CYS A 223 -6.00 -4.73 -9.50
N TYR A 224 -7.28 -4.86 -9.86
CA TYR A 224 -8.10 -3.73 -10.29
C TYR A 224 -8.43 -2.74 -9.16
N TRP A 225 -8.20 -3.11 -7.89
CA TRP A 225 -8.28 -2.19 -6.74
C TRP A 225 -6.99 -1.42 -6.48
N ASN A 226 -5.90 -1.72 -7.18
CA ASN A 226 -4.66 -0.95 -7.17
C ASN A 226 -3.93 -1.20 -8.50
N ARG A 227 -4.49 -0.65 -9.59
CA ARG A 227 -3.88 -0.79 -10.92
C ARG A 227 -2.69 0.16 -11.02
N GLN A 228 -1.52 -0.37 -10.70
CA GLN A 228 -0.26 0.36 -10.78
C GLN A 228 0.12 0.62 -12.23
N LEU A 229 0.48 1.86 -12.53
CA LEU A 229 0.79 2.30 -13.89
C LEU A 229 2.28 2.39 -14.17
N CYS A 230 3.12 2.42 -13.14
CA CYS A 230 4.57 2.56 -13.30
C CYS A 230 5.16 1.51 -14.22
N THR A 231 6.02 1.96 -15.14
CA THR A 231 6.78 1.09 -16.06
C THR A 231 8.29 1.21 -15.90
N TRP A 232 8.78 1.76 -14.78
CA TRP A 232 10.22 2.03 -14.58
C TRP A 232 11.12 0.80 -14.76
N TRP A 233 10.64 -0.40 -14.40
CA TRP A 233 11.37 -1.66 -14.55
C TRP A 233 11.31 -2.28 -15.96
N LYS A 234 10.43 -1.77 -16.83
CA LYS A 234 10.37 -2.17 -18.24
C LYS A 234 11.62 -1.68 -18.97
N GLY A 235 12.23 -2.51 -19.81
CA GLY A 235 13.48 -2.18 -20.49
C GLY A 235 14.74 -2.27 -19.62
N LYS A 236 14.63 -2.77 -18.37
CA LYS A 236 15.76 -2.90 -17.42
C LYS A 236 16.18 -4.35 -17.17
N GLY A 237 16.05 -5.20 -18.20
CA GLY A 237 16.44 -6.61 -18.12
C GLY A 237 15.33 -7.56 -17.64
N TYR A 238 14.07 -7.12 -17.67
CA TYR A 238 12.91 -7.93 -17.26
C TYR A 238 11.82 -8.04 -18.34
N ASP A 239 12.14 -7.70 -19.59
CA ASP A 239 11.15 -7.64 -20.68
C ASP A 239 10.53 -9.01 -20.99
N ASP A 240 11.29 -10.08 -20.79
CA ASP A 240 10.87 -11.47 -20.96
C ASP A 240 9.76 -11.89 -20.00
N VAL A 241 9.76 -11.32 -18.79
CA VAL A 241 8.76 -11.62 -17.75
C VAL A 241 7.78 -10.49 -17.48
N TRP A 242 8.00 -9.30 -18.05
CA TRP A 242 7.26 -8.07 -17.75
C TRP A 242 5.74 -8.26 -17.75
N GLN A 243 5.20 -8.88 -18.80
CA GLN A 243 3.74 -9.06 -18.93
C GLN A 243 3.16 -9.97 -17.85
N ASN A 244 3.93 -10.90 -17.30
CA ASN A 244 3.46 -11.78 -16.23
C ASN A 244 3.27 -11.02 -14.92
N TYR A 245 4.01 -9.93 -14.70
CA TYR A 245 3.85 -9.04 -13.53
C TYR A 245 2.82 -7.94 -13.78
N TYR A 246 2.92 -7.28 -14.93
CA TYR A 246 2.20 -6.04 -15.19
C TYR A 246 0.76 -6.24 -15.64
N ASN A 247 0.40 -7.44 -16.12
CA ASN A 247 -0.95 -7.70 -16.57
C ASN A 247 -1.93 -7.76 -15.39
N CYS A 248 -3.00 -6.97 -15.50
CA CYS A 248 -4.15 -7.05 -14.62
C CYS A 248 -5.36 -7.49 -15.46
N ASN A 249 -5.79 -8.75 -15.32
CA ASN A 249 -6.76 -9.46 -16.17
C ASN A 249 -8.22 -8.90 -16.17
N ASN A 250 -8.41 -7.61 -15.88
CA ASN A 250 -9.72 -6.95 -15.90
C ASN A 250 -9.58 -5.45 -16.24
N GLU A 251 -8.82 -5.12 -17.29
CA GLU A 251 -8.57 -3.72 -17.71
C GLU A 251 -9.86 -2.92 -17.98
N GLN A 252 -10.97 -3.60 -18.29
CA GLN A 252 -12.26 -2.97 -18.53
C GLN A 252 -13.01 -2.56 -17.25
N ASN A 253 -12.61 -3.05 -16.08
CA ASN A 253 -13.23 -2.73 -14.79
C ASN A 253 -12.20 -2.36 -13.72
N ILE A 254 -11.22 -1.53 -14.08
CA ILE A 254 -10.32 -0.95 -13.08
C ILE A 254 -11.13 -0.07 -12.13
N SER A 255 -10.99 -0.30 -10.82
CA SER A 255 -11.65 0.48 -9.78
C SER A 255 -10.78 1.63 -9.28
N ILE A 256 -9.46 1.39 -9.19
CA ILE A 256 -8.49 2.41 -8.77
C ILE A 256 -7.27 2.31 -9.68
N TYR A 257 -6.95 3.42 -10.35
CA TYR A 257 -5.67 3.61 -11.02
C TYR A 257 -4.69 4.26 -10.06
N HIS A 258 -3.45 3.77 -10.05
CA HIS A 258 -2.37 4.26 -9.20
C HIS A 258 -1.24 4.78 -10.11
N GLY A 259 -1.06 6.10 -10.10
CA GLY A 259 -0.08 6.84 -10.90
C GLY A 259 1.34 6.78 -10.34
N ASN A 260 1.72 5.63 -9.75
CA ASN A 260 3.01 5.48 -9.08
C ASN A 260 4.19 5.81 -9.99
N CYS A 261 5.31 6.19 -9.37
CA CYS A 261 6.51 6.70 -10.03
C CYS A 261 6.26 7.92 -10.96
N ASN A 262 5.31 8.77 -10.58
CA ASN A 262 4.87 9.95 -11.32
C ASN A 262 4.29 9.61 -12.71
N THR A 263 3.70 8.43 -12.85
CA THR A 263 3.09 8.01 -14.11
C THR A 263 1.73 8.69 -14.28
N ARG A 264 1.53 9.39 -15.40
CA ARG A 264 0.25 10.03 -15.70
C ARG A 264 -0.87 8.98 -15.75
N ILE A 265 -1.91 9.19 -14.94
CA ILE A 265 -3.15 8.41 -15.02
C ILE A 265 -3.86 8.75 -16.34
N PRO A 266 -4.21 7.76 -17.20
CA PRO A 266 -4.91 7.99 -18.45
C PRO A 266 -6.24 8.69 -18.22
N ASP A 267 -6.60 9.70 -19.02
CA ASP A 267 -7.91 10.33 -18.91
C ASP A 267 -9.03 9.32 -19.17
N LYS A 268 -10.18 9.50 -18.52
CA LYS A 268 -11.35 8.64 -18.76
C LYS A 268 -11.80 8.89 -20.20
N ILE A 269 -11.73 7.87 -21.06
CA ILE A 269 -12.32 7.94 -22.40
C ILE A 269 -13.84 8.00 -22.18
N ILE A 270 -14.40 9.21 -22.19
CA ILE A 270 -15.84 9.39 -22.32
C ILE A 270 -16.15 9.02 -23.77
N ASN A 271 -16.65 7.81 -23.99
CA ASN A 271 -17.24 7.46 -25.28
C ASN A 271 -18.52 8.29 -25.43
N GLU A 272 -18.41 9.53 -25.91
CA GLU A 272 -19.53 10.36 -26.37
C GLU A 272 -20.13 9.81 -27.68
N LYS A 273 -20.48 8.51 -27.73
CA LYS A 273 -21.25 7.92 -28.83
C LYS A 273 -22.07 6.73 -28.35
N MET A 274 -23.21 7.04 -27.74
CA MET A 274 -24.43 6.24 -27.84
C MET A 274 -25.67 7.15 -27.93
N GLU A 275 -25.58 8.23 -28.72
CA GLU A 275 -26.76 8.76 -29.40
C GLU A 275 -26.80 8.16 -30.81
N LEU A 276 -27.68 7.17 -30.98
CA LEU A 276 -28.45 6.87 -32.19
C LEU A 276 -29.62 5.96 -31.80
#